data_AF-A0A0E0UXX5-F1
#
_entry.id   AF-A0A0E0UXX5-F1
#
_cell.length_a   1.000
_cell.length_b   1.000
_cell.length_c   1.000
_cell.angle_alpha   90.00
_cell.angle_beta   90.00
_cell.angle_gamma   90.00
#
_symmetry.space_group_name_H-M   'P 1'
#
loop_
_entity.id
_entity.type
_entity.pdbx_description
1 polymer ?
#
loop_
_entity_poly.entity_id
_entity_poly.type
_entity_poly.pdbx_seq_one_letter_code
_entity_poly.pdbx_strand_id
1 'polypeptide(L)'
;MKLYELTDNYLRLQELLEENKTEAVMDTLDAITDGFHDKAENIAKIIKSLAADAEMAGTEAKRLLKRKQALENNVQKLKTYLQTEMERMEIRKINSTLFTIQIQKNPVSVEIVDDSLLQAFFLLQEPKIDKKRIAEILKSGEEVKGARLVESESIRIR
;
A
#
# COMPACT_ATOMS: atom_id res chain seq x y z
N MET A 1 -17.14 -7.97 -13.71
CA MET A 1 -18.28 -7.52 -14.56
C MET A 1 -17.69 -7.31 -15.96
N LYS A 2 -18.30 -7.80 -17.05
CA LYS A 2 -17.68 -7.65 -18.38
C LYS A 2 -17.84 -6.20 -18.86
N LEU A 3 -16.73 -5.45 -18.86
CA LEU A 3 -16.70 -4.03 -19.25
C LEU A 3 -16.70 -3.85 -20.78
N TYR A 4 -16.12 -4.81 -21.51
CA TYR A 4 -16.01 -4.82 -22.96
C TYR A 4 -16.20 -6.24 -23.53
N GLU A 5 -16.68 -6.32 -24.77
CA GLU A 5 -16.67 -7.56 -25.56
C GLU A 5 -15.26 -7.80 -26.13
N LEU A 6 -14.76 -9.02 -25.98
CA LEU A 6 -13.45 -9.48 -26.45
C LEU A 6 -13.64 -10.69 -27.37
N THR A 7 -12.78 -10.84 -28.37
CA THR A 7 -12.72 -12.07 -29.17
C THR A 7 -12.11 -13.21 -28.36
N ASP A 8 -12.41 -14.46 -28.73
CA ASP A 8 -12.06 -15.67 -27.96
C ASP A 8 -10.58 -15.75 -27.54
N ASN A 9 -9.67 -15.29 -28.41
CA ASN A 9 -8.23 -15.26 -28.14
C ASN A 9 -7.86 -14.32 -26.98
N TYR A 10 -8.52 -13.17 -26.85
CA TYR A 10 -8.27 -12.20 -25.78
C TYR A 10 -9.04 -12.54 -24.51
N LEU A 11 -10.14 -13.28 -24.61
CA LEU A 11 -10.80 -13.86 -23.45
C LEU A 11 -9.88 -14.88 -22.75
N ARG A 12 -9.24 -15.76 -23.53
CA ARG A 12 -8.23 -16.70 -23.02
C ARG A 12 -7.01 -15.98 -22.43
N LEU A 13 -6.60 -14.85 -23.02
CA LEU A 13 -5.55 -14.00 -22.47
C LEU A 13 -5.93 -13.43 -21.10
N GLN A 14 -7.17 -12.95 -20.97
CA GLN A 14 -7.70 -12.43 -19.71
C GLN A 14 -7.73 -13.51 -18.61
N GLU A 15 -8.15 -14.73 -18.94
CA GLU A 15 -8.11 -15.86 -18.00
C GLU A 15 -6.69 -16.16 -17.50
N LEU A 16 -5.69 -16.17 -18.40
CA LEU A 16 -4.28 -16.36 -18.01
C LEU A 16 -3.76 -15.24 -17.10
N LEU A 17 -4.22 -14.01 -17.31
CA LEU A 17 -3.90 -12.85 -16.47
C LEU A 17 -4.53 -12.96 -15.07
N GLU A 18 -5.78 -13.42 -14.97
CA GLU A 18 -6.45 -13.69 -13.69
C GLU A 18 -5.76 -14.80 -12.89
N GLU A 19 -5.21 -15.81 -13.57
CA GLU A 19 -4.42 -16.89 -12.96
C GLU A 19 -2.97 -16.50 -12.62
N ASN A 20 -2.55 -15.24 -12.86
CA ASN A 20 -1.17 -14.74 -12.69
C ASN A 20 -0.11 -15.54 -13.49
N LYS A 21 -0.48 -16.13 -14.64
CA LYS A 21 0.45 -16.87 -15.50
C LYS A 21 1.13 -15.93 -16.51
N THR A 22 1.90 -14.97 -16.00
CA THR A 22 2.50 -13.87 -16.78
C THR A 22 3.40 -14.32 -17.94
N GLU A 23 4.06 -15.48 -17.83
CA GLU A 23 4.91 -16.03 -18.89
C GLU A 23 4.10 -16.43 -20.13
N ALA A 24 2.91 -17.02 -19.95
CA ALA A 24 2.06 -17.48 -21.05
C ALA A 24 1.29 -16.34 -21.74
N VAL A 25 1.19 -15.17 -21.09
CA VAL A 25 0.47 -14.01 -21.62
C VAL A 25 1.19 -13.42 -22.83
N MET A 26 2.52 -13.26 -22.75
CA MET A 26 3.30 -12.70 -23.86
C MET A 26 3.29 -13.62 -25.07
N ASP A 27 3.49 -14.93 -24.87
CA ASP A 27 3.42 -15.93 -25.93
C ASP A 27 2.05 -15.96 -26.62
N THR A 28 0.98 -15.84 -25.83
CA THR A 28 -0.39 -15.80 -26.37
C THR A 28 -0.64 -14.51 -27.16
N LEU A 29 -0.14 -13.37 -26.66
CA LEU A 29 -0.22 -12.11 -27.40
C LEU A 29 0.53 -12.20 -28.71
N ASP A 30 1.76 -12.73 -28.73
CA ASP A 30 2.57 -12.83 -29.95
C ASP A 30 1.99 -13.82 -30.97
N ALA A 31 1.32 -14.88 -30.49
CA ALA A 31 0.61 -15.82 -31.36
C ALA A 31 -0.64 -15.23 -32.05
N ILE A 32 -1.19 -14.12 -31.54
CA ILE A 32 -2.34 -13.45 -32.17
C ILE A 32 -1.87 -12.67 -33.40
N THR A 33 -2.37 -13.10 -34.57
CA THR A 33 -2.04 -12.58 -35.89
C THR A 33 -2.97 -11.47 -36.38
N ASP A 34 -3.77 -10.88 -35.49
CA ASP A 34 -4.69 -9.77 -35.83
C ASP A 34 -3.92 -8.54 -36.34
N GLY A 35 -4.63 -7.65 -37.03
CA GLY A 35 -4.11 -6.32 -37.35
C GLY A 35 -3.65 -5.60 -36.08
N PHE A 36 -2.53 -4.88 -36.15
CA PHE A 36 -1.96 -4.19 -34.99
C PHE A 36 -2.97 -3.27 -34.30
N HIS A 37 -3.85 -2.61 -35.07
CA HIS A 37 -4.87 -1.74 -34.53
C HIS A 37 -5.91 -2.49 -33.68
N ASP A 38 -6.42 -3.62 -34.18
CA ASP A 38 -7.41 -4.44 -33.47
C ASP A 38 -6.80 -5.06 -32.22
N LYS A 39 -5.54 -5.51 -32.32
CA LYS A 39 -4.75 -6.03 -31.20
C LYS A 39 -4.53 -4.97 -30.12
N ALA A 40 -4.14 -3.76 -30.50
CA ALA A 40 -3.97 -2.65 -29.58
C ALA A 40 -5.29 -2.28 -28.88
N GLU A 41 -6.42 -2.27 -29.60
CA GLU A 41 -7.74 -1.97 -29.03
C GLU A 41 -8.16 -3.04 -28.00
N ASN A 42 -8.00 -4.33 -28.33
CA ASN A 42 -8.36 -5.41 -27.41
C ASN A 42 -7.46 -5.46 -26.17
N ILE A 43 -6.16 -5.18 -26.31
CA ILE A 43 -5.25 -5.01 -25.17
C ILE A 43 -5.71 -3.83 -24.29
N ALA A 44 -6.08 -2.70 -24.90
CA ALA A 44 -6.55 -1.53 -24.15
C ALA A 44 -7.85 -1.83 -23.37
N LYS A 45 -8.78 -2.62 -23.95
CA LYS A 45 -9.99 -3.10 -23.27
C LYS A 45 -9.65 -3.95 -22.04
N ILE A 46 -8.70 -4.88 -22.16
CA ILE A 46 -8.24 -5.71 -21.04
C ILE A 46 -7.60 -4.84 -19.95
N ILE A 47 -6.73 -3.90 -20.32
CA ILE A 47 -6.09 -2.99 -19.36
C ILE A 47 -7.14 -2.18 -18.58
N LYS A 48 -8.15 -1.62 -19.27
CA LYS A 48 -9.24 -0.89 -18.60
C LYS A 48 -10.06 -1.79 -17.69
N SER A 49 -10.34 -3.04 -18.09
CA SER A 49 -11.05 -4.00 -17.23
C SER A 49 -10.26 -4.29 -15.96
N LEU A 50 -8.97 -4.63 -16.09
CA LEU A 50 -8.11 -4.91 -14.94
C LEU A 50 -7.93 -3.70 -14.02
N ALA A 51 -7.83 -2.49 -14.58
CA ALA A 51 -7.77 -1.27 -13.80
C ALA A 51 -9.06 -1.03 -12.98
N ALA A 52 -10.23 -1.27 -13.57
CA ALA A 52 -11.51 -1.16 -12.88
C ALA A 52 -11.65 -2.22 -11.78
N ASP A 53 -11.28 -3.47 -12.05
CA ASP A 53 -11.29 -4.54 -11.04
C ASP A 53 -10.31 -4.25 -9.89
N ALA A 54 -9.13 -3.70 -10.19
CA ALA A 54 -8.16 -3.28 -9.17
C ALA A 54 -8.68 -2.14 -8.30
N GLU A 55 -9.39 -1.16 -8.88
CA GLU A 55 -10.03 -0.07 -8.14
C GLU A 55 -11.13 -0.59 -7.20
N MET A 56 -12.00 -1.48 -7.70
CA MET A 56 -13.03 -2.15 -6.89
C MET A 56 -12.40 -2.96 -5.75
N ALA A 57 -11.38 -3.77 -6.04
CA ALA A 57 -10.66 -4.53 -5.02
C ALA A 57 -10.03 -3.60 -3.97
N GLY A 58 -9.44 -2.48 -4.40
CA GLY A 58 -8.86 -1.48 -3.51
C GLY A 58 -9.89 -0.79 -2.61
N THR A 59 -11.08 -0.47 -3.11
CA THR A 59 -12.16 0.10 -2.29
C THR A 59 -12.67 -0.89 -1.25
N GLU A 60 -12.83 -2.16 -1.63
CA GLU A 60 -13.25 -3.21 -0.70
C GLU A 60 -12.17 -3.51 0.35
N ALA A 61 -10.89 -3.55 -0.05
CA ALA A 61 -9.77 -3.69 0.87
C ALA A 61 -9.74 -2.53 1.89
N LYS A 62 -9.96 -1.28 1.46
CA LYS A 62 -10.08 -0.12 2.35
C LYS A 62 -11.25 -0.28 3.33
N ARG A 63 -12.40 -0.80 2.88
CA ARG A 63 -13.57 -1.07 3.73
C ARG A 63 -13.25 -2.11 4.80
N LEU A 64 -12.60 -3.21 4.42
CA LEU A 64 -12.18 -4.26 5.34
C LEU A 64 -11.13 -3.77 6.34
N LEU A 65 -10.17 -2.95 5.89
CA LEU A 65 -9.17 -2.35 6.76
C LEU A 65 -9.81 -1.42 7.80
N LYS A 66 -10.76 -0.57 7.39
CA LYS A 66 -11.53 0.28 8.32
C LYS A 66 -12.30 -0.57 9.34
N ARG A 67 -12.91 -1.68 8.90
CA ARG A 67 -13.62 -2.61 9.80
C ARG A 67 -12.66 -3.25 10.81
N LYS A 68 -11.49 -3.70 10.37
CA LYS A 68 -10.43 -4.22 11.25
C LYS A 68 -10.03 -3.19 12.30
N GLN A 69 -9.71 -1.97 11.88
CA GLN A 69 -9.33 -0.88 12.78
C GLN A 69 -10.43 -0.56 13.80
N ALA A 70 -11.70 -0.56 13.38
CA ALA A 70 -12.82 -0.34 14.30
C ALA A 70 -12.90 -1.44 15.38
N LEU A 71 -12.67 -2.70 15.02
CA LEU A 71 -12.62 -3.82 15.97
C LEU A 71 -11.44 -3.68 16.93
N GLU A 72 -10.24 -3.37 16.43
CA GLU A 72 -9.04 -3.14 17.25
C GLU A 72 -9.26 -2.00 18.25
N ASN A 73 -9.87 -0.89 17.80
CA ASN A 73 -10.23 0.24 18.66
C ASN A 73 -11.25 -0.16 19.74
N ASN A 74 -12.25 -0.98 19.41
CA ASN A 74 -13.21 -1.46 20.40
C ASN A 74 -12.56 -2.39 21.43
N VAL A 75 -11.65 -3.27 21.00
CA VAL A 75 -10.84 -4.10 21.91
C VAL A 75 -10.04 -3.21 22.86
N GLN A 76 -9.39 -2.17 22.34
CA GLN A 76 -8.61 -1.25 23.17
C GLN A 76 -9.49 -0.49 24.16
N LYS A 77 -10.66 0.00 23.74
CA LYS A 77 -11.63 0.66 24.64
C LYS A 77 -12.05 -0.25 25.79
N LEU A 78 -12.37 -1.51 25.51
CA LEU A 78 -12.76 -2.47 26.54
C LEU A 78 -11.61 -2.81 27.49
N LYS A 79 -10.38 -2.96 26.98
CA LYS A 79 -9.18 -3.14 27.81
C LYS A 79 -8.95 -1.95 28.74
N THR A 80 -9.01 -0.73 28.21
CA THR A 80 -8.85 0.50 29.00
C THR A 80 -9.93 0.61 30.07
N TYR A 81 -11.20 0.38 29.71
CA TYR A 81 -12.30 0.36 30.67
C TYR A 81 -12.03 -0.65 31.79
N LEU A 82 -11.74 -1.91 31.45
CA LEU A 82 -11.47 -2.95 32.43
C LEU A 82 -10.27 -2.60 33.33
N GLN A 83 -9.21 -2.02 32.77
CA GLN A 83 -8.07 -1.54 33.54
C GLN A 83 -8.48 -0.44 34.53
N THR A 84 -9.20 0.59 34.07
CA THR A 84 -9.66 1.69 34.93
C THR A 84 -10.55 1.20 36.07
N GLU A 85 -11.46 0.26 35.78
CA GLU A 85 -12.33 -0.36 36.79
C GLU A 85 -11.52 -1.16 37.83
N MET A 86 -10.58 -1.99 37.37
CA MET A 86 -9.68 -2.76 38.23
C MET A 86 -8.80 -1.85 39.10
N GLU A 87 -8.28 -0.76 38.55
CA GLU A 87 -7.50 0.25 39.28
C GLU A 87 -8.36 0.96 40.34
N ARG A 88 -9.59 1.36 40.00
CA ARG A 88 -10.51 2.02 40.94
C ARG A 88 -10.92 1.11 42.10
N MET A 89 -11.07 -0.18 41.85
CA MET A 89 -11.39 -1.19 42.87
C MET A 89 -10.14 -1.71 43.61
N GLU A 90 -8.94 -1.21 43.27
CA GLU A 90 -7.66 -1.69 43.80
C GLU A 90 -7.38 -3.19 43.55
N ILE A 91 -8.04 -3.78 42.55
CA ILE A 91 -7.89 -5.20 42.18
C ILE A 91 -6.77 -5.34 41.15
N ARG A 92 -5.66 -5.97 41.53
CA ARG A 92 -4.52 -6.20 40.63
C ARG A 92 -4.65 -7.46 39.77
N LYS A 93 -5.40 -8.48 40.23
CA LYS A 93 -5.52 -9.78 39.57
C LYS A 93 -6.87 -10.43 39.84
N ILE A 94 -7.49 -10.94 38.79
CA ILE A 94 -8.72 -11.72 38.82
C ILE A 94 -8.41 -13.09 38.21
N ASN A 95 -8.57 -14.14 39.02
CA ASN A 95 -8.51 -15.52 38.53
C ASN A 95 -9.94 -16.00 38.32
N SER A 96 -10.32 -16.25 37.06
CA SER A 96 -11.58 -16.92 36.73
C SER A 96 -11.29 -18.34 36.22
N THR A 97 -12.33 -19.16 36.12
CA THR A 97 -12.23 -20.54 35.61
C THR A 97 -11.69 -20.61 34.18
N LEU A 98 -11.91 -19.57 33.37
CA LEU A 98 -11.55 -19.55 31.95
C LEU A 98 -10.35 -18.65 31.64
N PHE A 99 -10.17 -17.56 32.41
CA PHE A 99 -9.17 -16.55 32.12
C PHE A 99 -8.53 -15.98 33.40
N THR A 100 -7.25 -15.64 33.32
CA THR A 100 -6.57 -14.82 34.32
C THR A 100 -6.41 -13.41 33.77
N ILE A 101 -6.96 -12.42 34.48
CA ILE A 101 -6.87 -11.00 34.12
C ILE A 101 -5.99 -10.33 35.16
N GLN A 102 -4.90 -9.69 34.75
CA GLN A 102 -4.00 -9.02 35.68
C GLN A 102 -3.49 -7.70 35.11
N ILE A 103 -3.33 -6.70 35.98
CA ILE A 103 -2.61 -5.47 35.64
C ILE A 103 -1.12 -5.76 35.88
N GLN A 104 -0.33 -5.67 34.81
CA GLN A 104 1.11 -5.84 34.85
C GLN A 104 1.80 -4.53 34.45
N LYS A 105 2.99 -4.28 35.01
CA LYS A 105 3.84 -3.18 34.56
C LYS A 105 4.35 -3.48 33.16
N ASN A 106 4.12 -2.55 32.24
CA ASN A 106 4.76 -2.60 30.92
C ASN A 106 6.28 -2.44 31.07
N PRO A 107 7.07 -2.90 30.08
CA PRO A 107 8.49 -2.58 30.02
C PRO A 107 8.70 -1.07 30.12
N VAL A 108 9.76 -0.66 30.82
CA VAL A 108 10.13 0.75 30.91
C VAL A 108 10.38 1.32 29.51
N SER A 109 9.61 2.34 29.15
CA SER A 109 9.79 3.13 27.95
C SER A 109 10.39 4.49 28.32
N VAL A 110 11.27 5.01 27.47
CA VAL A 110 11.80 6.37 27.60
C VAL A 110 10.73 7.33 27.09
N GLU A 111 10.21 8.17 27.98
CA GLU A 111 9.40 9.33 27.61
C GLU A 111 10.33 10.54 27.47
N ILE A 112 10.28 11.19 26.31
CA ILE A 112 11.01 12.43 26.09
C ILE A 112 10.11 13.58 26.48
N VAL A 113 10.48 14.28 27.55
CA VAL A 113 9.72 15.42 28.09
C VAL A 113 10.18 16.74 27.46
N ASP A 114 11.46 16.85 27.13
CA ASP A 114 12.05 18.02 26.47
C ASP A 114 13.21 17.60 25.55
N ASP A 115 12.94 17.58 24.24
CA ASP A 115 13.91 17.26 23.19
C ASP A 115 15.11 18.22 23.19
N SER A 116 14.95 19.47 23.65
CA SER A 116 16.01 20.48 23.61
C SER A 116 17.19 20.16 24.54
N LEU A 117 16.93 19.38 25.59
CA LEU A 117 17.91 18.88 26.54
C LEU A 117 18.57 17.56 26.07
N LEU A 118 18.08 16.96 24.99
CA LEU A 118 18.55 15.67 24.46
C LEU A 118 19.47 15.80 23.25
N GLN A 119 20.05 16.98 23.01
CA GLN A 119 20.99 17.21 21.89
C GLN A 119 22.14 16.19 21.86
N ALA A 120 22.61 15.71 23.02
CA ALA A 120 23.64 14.68 23.13
C ALA A 120 23.21 13.30 22.60
N PHE A 121 21.91 13.05 22.47
CA PHE A 121 21.32 11.78 22.00
C PHE A 121 20.80 11.88 20.56
N PHE A 122 20.91 13.04 19.91
CA PHE A 122 20.51 13.19 18.52
C PHE A 122 21.46 12.42 17.62
N LEU A 123 20.90 11.56 16.78
CA LEU A 123 21.64 10.91 15.71
C LEU A 123 21.81 11.91 14.55
N LEU A 124 23.05 12.12 14.11
CA LEU A 124 23.34 12.87 12.89
C LEU A 124 22.74 12.10 11.70
N GLN A 125 21.70 12.65 11.08
CA GLN A 125 21.16 12.11 9.84
C GLN A 125 22.07 12.48 8.67
N GLU A 126 22.29 11.55 7.74
CA GLU A 126 22.97 11.85 6.49
C GLU A 126 22.22 12.94 5.70
N PRO A 127 22.94 13.85 5.03
CA PRO A 127 22.32 14.93 4.26
C PRO A 127 21.45 14.33 3.14
N LYS A 128 20.14 14.58 3.21
CA LYS A 128 19.20 14.18 2.15
C LYS A 128 19.42 15.04 0.91
N ILE A 129 19.69 14.38 -0.22
CA ILE A 129 19.83 15.05 -1.52
C ILE A 129 18.49 15.65 -1.94
N ASP A 130 18.47 16.97 -2.17
CA ASP A 130 17.30 17.67 -2.70
C ASP A 130 17.19 17.50 -4.22
N LYS A 131 16.51 16.42 -4.62
CA LYS A 131 16.27 16.10 -6.03
C LYS A 131 15.41 17.15 -6.76
N LYS A 132 14.57 17.91 -6.05
CA LYS A 132 13.69 18.92 -6.69
C LYS A 132 14.50 20.11 -7.16
N ARG A 133 15.35 20.63 -6.27
CA ARG A 133 16.26 21.73 -6.61
C ARG A 133 17.24 21.33 -7.72
N ILE A 134 17.76 20.11 -7.67
CA ILE A 134 18.59 19.57 -8.76
C ILE A 134 17.82 19.52 -10.09
N ALA A 135 16.56 19.08 -10.08
CA ALA A 135 15.74 19.03 -11.27
C ALA A 135 15.40 20.43 -11.83
N GLU A 136 15.20 21.44 -10.98
CA GLU A 136 14.99 22.83 -11.39
C GLU A 136 16.24 23.41 -12.07
N ILE A 137 17.42 23.20 -11.48
CA ILE A 137 18.71 23.66 -12.01
C ILE A 137 19.04 22.99 -13.36
N LEU A 138 18.83 21.67 -13.45
CA LEU A 138 19.02 20.95 -14.71
C LEU A 138 18.02 21.40 -15.81
N LYS A 139 16.81 21.83 -15.44
CA LYS A 139 15.81 22.35 -16.39
C LYS A 139 16.10 23.79 -16.83
N SER A 140 16.77 24.60 -16.01
CA SER A 140 17.21 25.94 -16.38
C SER A 140 18.45 25.96 -17.28
N GLY A 141 19.00 24.78 -17.62
CA GLY A 141 20.15 24.63 -18.51
C GLY A 141 21.50 24.65 -17.80
N GLU A 142 21.53 24.63 -16.47
CA GLU A 142 22.76 24.53 -15.69
C GLU A 142 23.13 23.05 -15.44
N GLU A 143 24.41 22.70 -15.59
CA GLU A 143 24.90 21.35 -15.34
C GLU A 143 25.10 21.07 -13.84
N VAL A 144 24.42 20.04 -13.32
CA VAL A 144 24.67 19.51 -11.97
C VAL A 144 25.51 18.25 -12.08
N LYS A 145 26.80 18.33 -11.68
CA LYS A 145 27.68 17.16 -11.61
C LYS A 145 27.06 16.07 -10.72
N GLY A 146 26.78 14.91 -11.29
CA GLY A 146 26.17 13.77 -10.60
C GLY A 146 24.67 13.59 -10.78
N ALA A 147 24.00 14.44 -11.58
CA ALA A 147 22.59 14.26 -11.92
C ALA A 147 22.33 14.48 -13.41
N ARG A 148 21.39 13.71 -13.97
CA ARG A 148 20.93 13.83 -15.37
C ARG A 148 19.42 13.79 -15.43
N LEU A 149 18.83 14.53 -16.37
CA LEU A 149 17.42 14.37 -16.71
C LEU A 149 17.25 13.08 -17.50
N VAL A 150 16.23 12.31 -17.14
CA VAL A 150 15.83 11.09 -17.86
C VAL A 150 14.36 11.27 -18.21
N GLU A 151 14.06 11.24 -19.51
CA GLU A 151 12.69 11.20 -20.02
C GLU A 151 12.34 9.76 -20.38
N SER A 152 11.16 9.31 -19.97
CA SER A 152 10.61 7.99 -20.29
C SER A 152 9.23 8.16 -20.88
N GLU A 153 8.96 7.49 -22.00
CA GLU A 153 7.63 7.45 -22.61
C GLU A 153 6.81 6.30 -22.02
N SER A 154 5.52 6.53 -21.79
CA SER A 154 4.59 5.49 -21.32
C SER A 154 3.28 5.56 -22.07
N ILE A 155 2.66 4.39 -22.28
CA ILE A 155 1.36 4.27 -22.96
C ILE A 155 0.29 4.97 -22.10
N ARG A 156 -0.48 5.86 -22.71
CA ARG A 156 -1.65 6.50 -22.08
C ARG A 156 -2.93 6.06 -22.77
N ILE A 157 -3.79 5.39 -22.02
CA ILE A 157 -5.13 5.01 -22.47
C ILE A 157 -6.11 6.00 -21.82
N ARG A 158 -6.90 6.71 -22.64
CA ARG A 158 -7.97 7.62 -22.19
C ARG A 158 -9.34 6.97 -22.43
#